data_AF-Q5QW58-F1
#
_entry.id   AF-Q5QW58-F1
#
_cell.length_a   1.000
_cell.length_b   1.000
_cell.length_c   1.000
_cell.angle_alpha   90.00
_cell.angle_beta   90.00
_cell.angle_gamma   90.00
#
_symmetry.space_group_name_H-M   'P 1'
#
loop_
_entity.id
_entity.type
_entity.pdbx_description
1 polymer ?
#
loop_
_entity_poly.entity_id
_entity_poly.type
_entity_poly.pdbx_seq_one_letter_code
_entity_poly.pdbx_strand_id
1 'polypeptide(L)'
;MGLGQKLDYAVSKMWSVLPENVKRWTVRYLEVDFLKGAARSFFFWVFMACVSVSISLLSGVWLLSIAYVLLLLMVINKRRQLALKNNKAIVRQLPDFCDLISMMIASGIPLISALEKVSASCSDLLLAREITSMLSRLRRGTSFAQSMYELSERYDAKQIHEWSSMLIKGYQQGTSLTKSLRFYANQLRQDLLNSAEKRAQEAPVKLLFPLVTCFFPVNFLVILGPVIVQISQGGFG
;
A
#
# COMPACT_ATOMS: atom_id res chain seq x y z
N MET A 1 -10.26 37.23 38.13
CA MET A 1 -10.11 35.79 37.80
C MET A 1 -10.10 35.64 36.29
N GLY A 2 -8.91 35.38 35.73
CA GLY A 2 -8.67 35.47 34.29
C GLY A 2 -9.39 34.36 33.50
N LEU A 3 -9.76 34.68 32.25
CA LEU A 3 -10.42 33.77 31.31
C LEU A 3 -9.77 32.38 31.23
N GLY A 4 -8.45 32.30 31.40
CA GLY A 4 -7.70 31.04 31.41
C GLY A 4 -8.17 30.04 32.48
N GLN A 5 -8.42 30.48 33.72
CA GLN A 5 -8.91 29.59 34.78
C GLN A 5 -10.32 29.07 34.52
N LYS A 6 -11.18 29.86 33.86
CA LYS A 6 -12.52 29.43 33.46
C LYS A 6 -12.46 28.41 32.33
N LEU A 7 -11.52 28.57 31.39
CA LEU A 7 -11.29 27.61 30.32
C LEU A 7 -10.77 26.28 30.87
N ASP A 8 -9.76 26.30 31.74
CA ASP A 8 -9.19 25.08 32.33
C ASP A 8 -10.24 24.30 33.16
N TYR A 9 -11.09 25.02 33.89
CA TYR A 9 -12.19 24.42 34.62
C TYR A 9 -13.23 23.78 33.69
N ALA A 10 -13.61 24.47 32.60
CA ALA A 10 -14.56 23.94 31.62
C ALA A 10 -14.02 22.71 30.89
N VAL A 11 -12.73 22.73 30.51
CA VAL A 11 -12.06 21.61 29.82
C VAL A 11 -11.98 20.38 30.73
N SER A 12 -11.59 20.54 31.99
CA SER A 12 -11.51 19.40 32.92
C SER A 12 -12.88 18.78 33.22
N LYS A 13 -13.92 19.63 33.32
CA LYS A 13 -15.30 19.18 33.54
C LYS A 13 -15.90 18.48 32.32
N MET A 14 -15.52 18.88 31.11
CA MET A 14 -15.89 18.16 29.89
C MET A 14 -15.19 16.80 29.80
N TRP A 15 -13.93 16.71 30.26
CA TRP A 15 -13.14 15.47 30.22
C TRP A 15 -13.70 14.35 31.10
N SER A 16 -14.37 14.69 32.21
CA SER A 16 -14.96 13.72 33.13
C SER A 16 -16.31 13.16 32.66
N VAL A 17 -17.01 13.85 31.76
CA VAL A 17 -18.35 13.46 31.26
C VAL A 17 -18.27 12.60 29.98
N LEU A 18 -17.08 12.48 29.38
CA LEU A 18 -16.88 11.74 28.13
C LEU A 18 -16.90 10.21 28.35
N PRO A 19 -17.61 9.44 27.49
CA PRO A 19 -17.68 7.99 27.60
C PRO A 19 -16.34 7.30 27.26
N GLU A 20 -16.04 6.18 27.93
CA GLU A 20 -14.73 5.48 27.93
C GLU A 20 -14.25 4.98 26.55
N ASN A 21 -15.17 4.80 25.61
CA ASN A 21 -14.88 4.49 24.21
C ASN A 21 -14.23 5.69 23.47
N VAL A 22 -14.59 6.93 23.82
CA VAL A 22 -14.03 8.15 23.21
C VAL A 22 -12.66 8.47 23.78
N LYS A 23 -12.45 8.30 25.09
CA LYS A 23 -11.15 8.48 25.74
C LYS A 23 -10.07 7.57 25.14
N ARG A 24 -10.41 6.30 24.87
CA ARG A 24 -9.51 5.35 24.21
C ARG A 24 -9.25 5.68 22.74
N TRP A 25 -10.18 6.33 22.05
CA TRP A 25 -10.00 6.81 20.69
C TRP A 25 -9.10 8.05 20.64
N THR A 26 -9.27 8.99 21.57
CA THR A 26 -8.47 10.22 21.64
C THR A 26 -7.02 9.97 21.98
N VAL A 27 -6.71 9.08 22.92
CA VAL A 27 -5.31 8.72 23.26
C VAL A 27 -4.64 8.04 22.06
N ARG A 28 -5.38 7.18 21.34
CA ARG A 28 -4.85 6.47 20.16
C ARG A 28 -4.62 7.39 18.95
N TYR A 29 -5.33 8.52 18.83
CA TYR A 29 -5.07 9.53 17.80
C TYR A 29 -4.00 10.55 18.21
N LEU A 30 -3.89 10.89 19.50
CA LEU A 30 -2.90 11.86 19.99
C LEU A 30 -1.47 11.29 20.02
N GLU A 31 -1.34 9.98 20.19
CA GLU A 31 -0.06 9.31 20.39
C GLU A 31 0.57 8.80 19.07
N VAL A 32 -0.19 8.73 17.97
CA VAL A 32 0.26 8.10 16.70
C VAL A 32 0.86 9.06 15.67
N ASP A 33 0.46 10.34 15.54
CA ASP A 33 0.92 11.13 14.36
C ASP A 33 1.61 12.48 14.66
N PHE A 34 1.52 13.04 15.86
CA PHE A 34 2.22 14.30 16.22
C PHE A 34 3.58 14.03 16.88
N LEU A 35 4.35 13.15 16.24
CA LEU A 35 5.79 13.02 16.36
C LEU A 35 6.47 14.40 16.26
N LYS A 36 6.67 15.02 17.42
CA LYS A 36 7.36 16.29 17.69
C LYS A 36 8.82 16.37 17.18
N GLY A 37 9.32 15.34 16.49
CA GLY A 37 10.67 15.27 15.91
C GLY A 37 10.71 15.21 14.37
N ALA A 38 9.81 14.46 13.72
CA ALA A 38 9.88 14.23 12.27
C ALA A 38 9.36 15.42 11.44
N ALA A 39 8.35 16.14 11.92
CA ALA A 39 7.81 17.31 11.22
C ALA A 39 8.81 18.48 11.19
N ARG A 40 9.63 18.61 12.25
CA ARG A 40 10.64 19.68 12.36
C ARG A 40 11.85 19.42 11.47
N SER A 41 12.28 18.16 11.35
CA SER A 41 13.34 17.76 10.41
C SER A 41 12.85 17.81 8.95
N PHE A 42 11.58 17.49 8.69
CA PHE A 42 10.98 17.62 7.36
C PHE A 42 10.90 19.08 6.92
N PHE A 43 10.42 19.99 7.78
CA PHE A 43 10.39 21.43 7.47
C PHE A 43 11.79 22.03 7.31
N PHE A 44 12.76 21.61 8.11
CA PHE A 44 14.15 22.06 8.01
C PHE A 44 14.82 21.61 6.70
N TRP A 45 14.60 20.36 6.29
CA TRP A 45 15.09 19.85 5.00
C TRP A 45 14.42 20.53 3.81
N VAL A 46 13.12 20.81 3.89
CA VAL A 46 12.38 21.56 2.86
C VAL A 46 12.88 23.01 2.75
N PHE A 47 13.17 23.66 3.89
CA PHE A 47 13.74 25.01 3.92
C PHE A 47 15.15 25.05 3.34
N MET A 48 16.03 24.12 3.73
CA MET A 48 17.39 23.99 3.17
C MET A 48 17.39 23.66 1.68
N ALA A 49 16.46 22.82 1.22
CA ALA A 49 16.27 22.55 -0.21
C ALA A 49 15.83 23.81 -0.97
N CYS A 50 14.95 24.62 -0.38
CA CYS A 50 14.46 25.86 -0.99
C CYS A 50 15.57 26.93 -1.09
N VAL A 51 16.41 27.05 -0.06
CA VAL A 51 17.58 27.95 -0.06
C VAL A 51 18.64 27.49 -1.08
N SER A 52 18.88 26.18 -1.17
CA SER A 52 19.80 25.60 -2.16
C SER A 52 19.33 25.82 -3.61
N VAL A 53 18.02 25.68 -3.88
CA VAL A 53 17.42 26.02 -5.17
C VAL A 53 17.56 27.52 -5.48
N SER A 54 17.39 28.38 -4.47
CA SER A 54 17.48 29.84 -4.60
C SER A 54 18.88 30.34 -4.96
N ILE A 55 19.92 29.79 -4.33
CA ILE A 55 21.33 30.13 -4.62
C ILE A 55 21.71 29.81 -6.05
N SER A 56 21.03 28.83 -6.62
CA SER A 56 21.53 28.19 -7.79
C SER A 56 20.71 28.54 -9.04
N LEU A 57 19.47 29.03 -8.88
CA LEU A 57 18.71 29.77 -9.89
C LEU A 57 19.52 30.90 -10.57
N LEU A 58 20.61 31.37 -9.94
CA LEU A 58 21.53 32.36 -10.50
C LEU A 58 22.38 31.86 -11.69
N SER A 59 22.51 30.54 -11.92
CA SER A 59 23.42 29.97 -12.94
C SER A 59 22.75 29.29 -14.14
N GLY A 60 21.41 29.24 -14.21
CA GLY A 60 20.68 28.69 -15.38
C GLY A 60 20.75 27.17 -15.59
N VAL A 61 21.59 26.45 -14.83
CA VAL A 61 21.75 24.97 -14.91
C VAL A 61 20.55 24.21 -14.29
N TRP A 62 19.66 24.91 -13.59
CA TRP A 62 18.55 24.33 -12.81
C TRP A 62 17.47 23.74 -13.67
N LEU A 63 17.19 24.34 -14.83
CA LEU A 63 16.20 23.80 -15.76
C LEU A 63 16.64 22.46 -16.34
N LEU A 64 17.94 22.31 -16.65
CA LEU A 64 18.52 21.05 -17.13
C LEU A 64 18.57 19.99 -16.02
N SER A 65 18.96 20.38 -14.80
CA SER A 65 18.99 19.47 -13.63
C SER A 65 17.59 19.00 -13.25
N ILE A 66 16.60 19.90 -13.21
CA ILE A 66 15.20 19.56 -12.94
C ILE A 66 14.66 18.65 -14.04
N ALA A 67 14.87 18.97 -15.33
CA ALA A 67 14.43 18.12 -16.43
C ALA A 67 15.07 16.72 -16.39
N TYR A 68 16.36 16.61 -16.05
CA TYR A 68 17.06 15.34 -15.89
C TYR A 68 16.50 14.52 -14.72
N VAL A 69 16.26 15.14 -13.57
CA VAL A 69 15.66 14.50 -12.40
C VAL A 69 14.22 14.07 -12.70
N LEU A 70 13.42 14.91 -13.36
CA LEU A 70 12.03 14.61 -13.72
C LEU A 70 11.94 13.45 -14.73
N LEU A 71 12.85 13.41 -15.71
CA LEU A 71 12.97 12.31 -16.66
C LEU A 71 13.38 11.02 -15.95
N LEU A 72 14.36 11.08 -15.06
CA LEU A 72 14.82 9.92 -14.27
C LEU A 72 13.69 9.40 -13.36
N LEU A 73 12.96 10.29 -12.69
CA LEU A 73 11.78 9.93 -11.89
C LEU A 73 10.65 9.34 -12.74
N MET A 74 10.37 9.88 -13.93
CA MET A 74 9.37 9.34 -14.85
C MET A 74 9.72 7.91 -15.31
N VAL A 75 10.98 7.66 -15.68
CA VAL A 75 11.45 6.34 -16.09
C VAL A 75 11.33 5.33 -14.94
N ILE A 76 11.76 5.72 -13.73
CA ILE A 76 11.65 4.86 -12.54
C ILE A 76 10.19 4.60 -12.20
N ASN A 77 9.33 5.63 -12.22
CA ASN A 77 7.92 5.50 -11.89
C ASN A 77 7.17 4.62 -12.91
N LYS A 78 7.46 4.76 -14.22
CA LYS A 78 6.86 3.91 -15.25
C LYS A 78 7.25 2.43 -15.07
N ARG A 79 8.52 2.15 -14.76
CA ARG A 79 8.99 0.79 -14.44
C ARG A 79 8.32 0.22 -13.19
N ARG A 80 8.20 1.02 -12.12
CA ARG A 80 7.49 0.63 -10.89
C ARG A 80 6.02 0.34 -11.15
N GLN A 81 5.34 1.18 -11.92
CA GLN A 81 3.93 0.95 -12.25
C GLN A 81 3.70 -0.29 -13.11
N LEU A 82 4.60 -0.59 -14.05
CA LEU A 82 4.55 -1.83 -14.83
C LEU A 82 4.74 -3.06 -13.92
N ALA A 83 5.73 -3.03 -13.01
CA ALA A 83 5.94 -4.10 -12.04
C ALA A 83 4.71 -4.32 -11.13
N LEU A 84 4.12 -3.24 -10.60
CA LEU A 84 2.92 -3.32 -9.78
C LEU A 84 1.70 -3.86 -10.54
N LYS A 85 1.54 -3.50 -11.82
CA LYS A 85 0.47 -4.04 -12.67
C LYS A 85 0.65 -5.54 -12.90
N ASN A 86 1.88 -5.96 -13.16
CA ASN A 86 2.21 -7.37 -13.38
C ASN A 86 1.99 -8.20 -12.10
N ASN A 87 2.44 -7.71 -10.93
CA ASN A 87 2.22 -8.39 -9.64
C ASN A 87 0.72 -8.58 -9.38
N LYS A 88 -0.09 -7.53 -9.57
CA LYS A 88 -1.55 -7.61 -9.40
C LYS A 88 -2.20 -8.58 -10.38
N ALA A 89 -1.75 -8.59 -11.64
CA ALA A 89 -2.26 -9.52 -12.65
C ALA A 89 -1.99 -10.97 -12.25
N ILE A 90 -0.78 -11.29 -11.81
CA ILE A 90 -0.42 -12.66 -11.42
C ILE A 90 -1.20 -13.12 -10.19
N VAL A 91 -1.30 -12.28 -9.15
CA VAL A 91 -2.06 -12.62 -7.94
C VAL A 91 -3.52 -12.90 -8.25
N ARG A 92 -4.11 -12.18 -9.22
CA ARG A 92 -5.49 -12.41 -9.66
C ARG A 92 -5.66 -13.72 -10.45
N GLN A 93 -4.64 -14.15 -11.18
CA GLN A 93 -4.64 -15.37 -12.00
C GLN A 93 -4.33 -16.63 -11.18
N LEU A 94 -3.65 -16.47 -10.05
CA LEU A 94 -3.16 -17.55 -9.21
C LEU A 94 -4.25 -18.53 -8.68
N PRO A 95 -5.44 -18.09 -8.23
CA PRO A 95 -6.48 -19.02 -7.74
C PRO A 95 -6.93 -20.02 -8.80
N ASP A 96 -7.21 -19.55 -10.02
CA ASP A 96 -7.68 -20.40 -11.11
C ASP A 96 -6.58 -21.35 -11.58
N PHE A 97 -5.34 -20.88 -11.59
CA PHE A 97 -4.17 -21.71 -11.89
C PHE A 97 -3.97 -22.83 -10.85
N CYS A 98 -4.12 -22.52 -9.56
CA CYS A 98 -4.08 -23.48 -8.46
C CYS A 98 -5.19 -24.53 -8.59
N ASP A 99 -6.42 -24.12 -8.94
CA ASP A 99 -7.54 -25.06 -9.10
C ASP A 99 -7.28 -26.04 -10.24
N LEU A 100 -6.83 -25.57 -11.40
CA LEU A 100 -6.49 -26.42 -12.54
C LEU A 100 -5.37 -27.42 -12.21
N ILE A 101 -4.29 -26.96 -11.57
CA ILE A 101 -3.20 -27.85 -11.13
C ILE A 101 -3.73 -28.88 -10.12
N SER A 102 -4.60 -28.46 -9.19
CA SER A 102 -5.17 -29.37 -8.19
C SER A 102 -6.00 -30.48 -8.83
N MET A 103 -6.76 -30.18 -9.90
CA MET A 103 -7.54 -31.17 -10.65
C MET A 103 -6.63 -32.16 -11.38
N MET A 104 -5.55 -31.69 -12.00
CA MET A 104 -4.58 -32.53 -12.68
C MET A 104 -3.87 -33.47 -11.70
N ILE A 105 -3.40 -32.95 -10.57
CA ILE A 105 -2.75 -33.78 -9.54
C ILE A 105 -3.74 -34.76 -8.91
N ALA A 106 -5.00 -34.37 -8.70
CA ALA A 106 -6.05 -35.27 -8.23
C ALA A 106 -6.27 -36.46 -9.17
N SER A 107 -6.04 -36.29 -10.48
CA SER A 107 -6.09 -37.37 -11.47
C SER A 107 -4.84 -38.26 -11.53
N GLY A 108 -3.87 -38.03 -10.64
CA GLY A 108 -2.61 -38.80 -10.59
C GLY A 108 -1.52 -38.28 -11.52
N ILE A 109 -1.68 -37.09 -12.11
CA ILE A 109 -0.65 -36.49 -12.97
C ILE A 109 0.45 -35.87 -12.08
N PRO A 110 1.75 -36.16 -12.34
CA PRO A 110 2.85 -35.54 -11.61
C PRO A 110 2.85 -34.01 -11.69
N LEU A 111 3.31 -33.33 -10.64
CA LEU A 111 3.28 -31.86 -10.53
C LEU A 111 3.91 -31.15 -11.74
N ILE A 112 5.10 -31.58 -12.18
CA ILE A 112 5.82 -30.95 -13.29
C ILE A 112 5.01 -31.08 -14.59
N SER A 113 4.45 -32.27 -14.87
CA SER A 113 3.61 -32.51 -16.03
C SER A 113 2.27 -31.77 -15.95
N ALA A 114 1.71 -31.63 -14.75
CA ALA A 114 0.52 -30.82 -14.52
C ALA A 114 0.79 -29.33 -14.80
N LEU A 115 1.91 -28.79 -14.32
CA LEU A 115 2.35 -27.42 -14.60
C LEU A 115 2.53 -27.19 -16.10
N GLU A 116 3.12 -28.14 -16.83
CA GLU A 116 3.28 -28.05 -18.28
C GLU A 116 1.93 -28.03 -19.01
N LYS A 117 1.01 -28.93 -18.68
CA LYS A 117 -0.31 -28.98 -19.32
C LYS A 117 -1.16 -27.75 -19.01
N VAL A 118 -1.16 -27.28 -17.76
CA VAL A 118 -1.94 -26.10 -17.36
C VAL A 118 -1.35 -24.84 -17.98
N SER A 119 -0.02 -24.67 -17.98
CA SER A 119 0.62 -23.51 -18.64
C SER A 119 0.38 -23.47 -20.15
N ALA A 120 0.35 -24.63 -20.83
CA ALA A 120 -0.02 -24.71 -22.24
C ALA A 120 -1.49 -24.32 -22.49
N SER A 121 -2.41 -24.78 -21.63
CA SER A 121 -3.84 -24.49 -21.75
C SER A 121 -4.20 -23.02 -21.48
N CYS A 122 -3.34 -22.33 -20.73
CA CYS A 122 -3.54 -20.98 -20.22
C CYS A 122 -2.54 -19.96 -20.79
N SER A 123 -2.05 -20.16 -22.02
CA SER A 123 -0.90 -19.42 -22.59
C SER A 123 -1.05 -17.89 -22.67
N ASP A 124 -2.29 -17.38 -22.65
CA ASP A 124 -2.59 -15.94 -22.61
C ASP A 124 -2.30 -15.29 -21.26
N LEU A 125 -2.27 -16.09 -20.18
CA LEU A 125 -2.06 -15.60 -18.83
C LEU A 125 -0.57 -15.32 -18.59
N LEU A 126 -0.28 -14.21 -17.91
CA LEU A 126 1.10 -13.82 -17.58
C LEU A 126 1.78 -14.89 -16.70
N LEU A 127 1.04 -15.44 -15.73
CA LEU A 127 1.52 -16.52 -14.88
C LEU A 127 1.90 -17.77 -15.69
N ALA A 128 1.11 -18.13 -16.71
CA ALA A 128 1.39 -19.30 -17.54
C ALA A 128 2.70 -19.15 -18.33
N ARG A 129 2.96 -17.96 -18.88
CA ARG A 129 4.21 -17.64 -19.59
C ARG A 129 5.42 -17.76 -18.68
N GLU A 130 5.30 -17.28 -17.45
CA GLU A 130 6.38 -17.37 -16.46
C GLU A 130 6.62 -18.80 -15.99
N ILE A 131 5.57 -19.59 -15.80
CA ILE A 131 5.70 -21.03 -15.52
C ILE A 131 6.35 -21.76 -16.70
N THR A 132 6.00 -21.42 -17.94
CA THR A 132 6.63 -22.00 -19.14
C THR A 132 8.12 -21.66 -19.19
N SER A 133 8.48 -20.41 -18.88
CA SER A 133 9.87 -19.96 -18.76
C SER A 133 10.61 -20.73 -17.64
N MET A 134 9.98 -20.91 -16.49
CA MET A 134 10.51 -21.69 -15.36
C MET A 134 10.72 -23.17 -15.75
N LEU A 135 9.76 -23.80 -16.43
CA LEU A 135 9.89 -25.16 -16.97
C LEU A 135 11.04 -25.28 -17.98
N SER A 136 11.28 -24.24 -18.80
CA SER A 136 12.44 -24.21 -19.70
C SER A 136 13.77 -24.20 -18.95
N ARG A 137 13.84 -23.55 -17.78
CA ARG A 137 15.04 -23.54 -16.92
C ARG A 137 15.29 -24.93 -16.34
N LEU A 138 14.23 -25.57 -15.85
CA LEU A 138 14.29 -26.95 -15.35
C LEU A 138 14.87 -27.92 -16.39
N ARG A 139 14.44 -27.80 -17.65
CA ARG A 139 14.99 -28.59 -18.77
C ARG A 139 16.46 -28.33 -19.05
N ARG A 140 16.97 -27.15 -18.71
CA ARG A 140 18.40 -26.79 -18.79
C ARG A 140 19.22 -27.25 -17.58
N GLY A 141 18.62 -27.98 -16.64
CA GLY A 141 19.31 -28.58 -15.50
C GLY A 141 19.27 -27.76 -14.21
N THR A 142 18.50 -26.67 -14.14
CA THR A 142 18.28 -25.97 -12.85
C THR A 142 17.37 -26.79 -11.95
N SER A 143 17.59 -26.72 -10.62
CA SER A 143 16.72 -27.41 -9.68
C SER A 143 15.31 -26.79 -9.63
N PHE A 144 14.29 -27.60 -9.31
CA PHE A 144 12.91 -27.12 -9.16
C PHE A 144 12.80 -26.04 -8.09
N ALA A 145 13.45 -26.27 -6.94
CA ALA A 145 13.46 -25.33 -5.83
C ALA A 145 14.04 -23.98 -6.24
N GLN A 146 15.19 -23.97 -6.90
CA GLN A 146 15.84 -22.74 -7.37
C GLN A 146 14.99 -22.01 -8.41
N SER A 147 14.45 -22.73 -9.40
CA SER A 147 13.67 -22.13 -10.48
C SER A 147 12.37 -21.49 -9.97
N MET A 148 11.73 -22.12 -8.98
CA MET A 148 10.56 -21.57 -8.30
C MET A 148 10.91 -20.39 -7.39
N TYR A 149 12.08 -20.41 -6.73
CA TYR A 149 12.55 -19.30 -5.92
C TYR A 149 12.83 -18.06 -6.76
N GLU A 150 13.56 -18.21 -7.87
CA GLU A 150 13.83 -17.13 -8.84
C GLU A 150 12.53 -16.55 -9.45
N LEU A 151 11.53 -17.40 -9.68
CA LEU A 151 10.20 -16.95 -10.09
C LEU A 151 9.55 -16.08 -9.01
N SER A 152 9.63 -16.50 -7.74
CA SER A 152 9.06 -15.76 -6.61
C SER A 152 9.79 -14.44 -6.34
N GLU A 153 11.10 -14.38 -6.57
CA GLU A 153 11.92 -13.18 -6.36
C GLU A 153 11.64 -12.11 -7.44
N ARG A 154 11.31 -12.53 -8.66
CA ARG A 154 10.93 -11.61 -9.74
C ARG A 154 9.64 -10.86 -9.46
N TYR A 155 8.74 -11.49 -8.72
CA TYR A 155 7.41 -10.96 -8.43
C TYR A 155 7.26 -10.70 -6.94
N ASP A 156 7.42 -9.44 -6.54
CA ASP A 156 7.24 -8.97 -5.16
C ASP A 156 5.75 -9.04 -4.74
N ALA A 157 5.27 -10.26 -4.54
CA ALA A 157 3.94 -10.57 -4.05
C ALA A 157 4.03 -11.76 -3.08
N LYS A 158 3.61 -11.50 -1.83
CA LYS A 158 3.62 -12.50 -0.75
C LYS A 158 2.95 -13.81 -1.16
N GLN A 159 1.86 -13.74 -1.91
CA GLN A 159 1.10 -14.90 -2.37
C GLN A 159 1.92 -15.83 -3.28
N ILE A 160 2.76 -15.27 -4.16
CA ILE A 160 3.60 -16.07 -5.06
C ILE A 160 4.70 -16.75 -4.26
N HIS A 161 5.28 -16.05 -3.28
CA HIS A 161 6.30 -16.63 -2.42
C HIS A 161 5.75 -17.80 -1.59
N GLU A 162 4.59 -17.62 -0.95
CA GLU A 162 3.90 -18.68 -0.22
C GLU A 162 3.58 -19.89 -1.11
N TRP A 163 2.97 -19.65 -2.28
CA TRP A 163 2.65 -20.69 -3.25
C TRP A 163 3.88 -21.45 -3.74
N SER A 164 4.96 -20.74 -4.06
CA SER A 164 6.22 -21.35 -4.49
C SER A 164 6.82 -22.24 -3.39
N SER A 165 6.87 -21.75 -2.14
CA SER A 165 7.39 -22.49 -0.99
C SER A 165 6.59 -23.78 -0.74
N MET A 166 5.27 -23.70 -0.92
CA MET A 166 4.35 -24.82 -0.77
C MET A 166 4.58 -25.87 -1.85
N LEU A 167 4.72 -25.45 -3.12
CA LEU A 167 5.01 -26.36 -4.22
C LEU A 167 6.37 -27.05 -4.07
N ILE A 168 7.39 -26.32 -3.62
CA ILE A 168 8.73 -26.88 -3.37
C ILE A 168 8.66 -27.95 -2.29
N LYS A 169 8.01 -27.65 -1.15
CA LYS A 169 7.82 -28.60 -0.05
C LYS A 169 7.03 -29.84 -0.47
N GLY A 170 5.94 -29.64 -1.21
CA GLY A 170 5.11 -30.75 -1.70
C GLY A 170 5.82 -31.63 -2.74
N TYR A 171 6.64 -31.03 -3.61
CA TYR A 171 7.46 -31.77 -4.55
C TYR A 171 8.49 -32.67 -3.85
N GLN A 172 9.13 -32.18 -2.79
CA GLN A 172 10.13 -32.95 -2.02
C GLN A 172 9.51 -34.04 -1.15
N GLN A 173 8.33 -33.79 -0.56
CA GLN A 173 7.70 -34.71 0.40
C GLN A 173 6.77 -35.73 -0.26
N GLY A 174 6.42 -35.59 -1.54
CA GLY A 174 5.54 -36.53 -2.25
C GLY A 174 4.11 -36.63 -1.70
N THR A 175 3.72 -35.69 -0.83
CA THR A 175 2.38 -35.66 -0.21
C THR A 175 1.34 -35.12 -1.18
N SER A 176 0.07 -35.46 -0.95
CA SER A 176 -1.04 -34.97 -1.78
C SER A 176 -1.18 -33.45 -1.67
N LEU A 177 -0.64 -32.74 -2.67
CA LEU A 177 -0.76 -31.29 -2.83
C LEU A 177 -2.21 -30.84 -3.06
N THR A 178 -3.10 -31.74 -3.46
CA THR A 178 -4.47 -31.43 -3.89
C THR A 178 -5.26 -30.64 -2.85
N LYS A 179 -5.32 -31.11 -1.59
CA LYS A 179 -6.09 -30.44 -0.54
C LYS A 179 -5.51 -29.08 -0.20
N SER A 180 -4.19 -29.02 -0.07
CA SER A 180 -3.48 -27.80 0.27
C SER A 180 -3.64 -26.75 -0.83
N LEU A 181 -3.56 -27.14 -2.11
CA LEU A 181 -3.65 -26.20 -3.24
C LEU A 181 -5.06 -25.63 -3.38
N ARG A 182 -6.11 -26.45 -3.15
CA ARG A 182 -7.50 -25.99 -3.08
C ARG A 182 -7.75 -25.05 -1.90
N PHE A 183 -7.20 -25.37 -0.73
CA PHE A 183 -7.30 -24.50 0.43
C PHE A 183 -6.63 -23.15 0.16
N TYR A 184 -5.45 -23.16 -0.47
CA TYR A 184 -4.75 -21.95 -0.85
C TYR A 184 -5.52 -21.14 -1.91
N ALA A 185 -6.09 -21.78 -2.93
CA ALA A 185 -6.93 -21.12 -3.93
C ALA A 185 -8.14 -20.40 -3.28
N ASN A 186 -8.79 -21.06 -2.30
CA ASN A 186 -9.88 -20.44 -1.55
C ASN A 186 -9.40 -19.26 -0.70
N GLN A 187 -8.25 -19.36 -0.02
CA GLN A 187 -7.67 -18.22 0.69
C GLN A 187 -7.40 -17.03 -0.23
N LEU A 188 -6.81 -17.26 -1.41
CA LEU A 188 -6.56 -16.20 -2.37
C LEU A 188 -7.85 -15.51 -2.82
N ARG A 189 -8.94 -16.27 -3.04
CA ARG A 189 -10.25 -15.70 -3.36
C ARG A 189 -10.76 -14.81 -2.23
N GLN A 190 -10.66 -15.27 -0.98
CA GLN A 190 -11.03 -14.48 0.19
C GLN A 190 -10.19 -13.20 0.31
N ASP A 191 -8.88 -13.28 0.08
CA ASP A 191 -7.99 -12.12 0.11
C ASP A 191 -8.32 -11.08 -0.96
N LEU A 192 -8.70 -11.52 -2.16
CA LEU A 192 -9.15 -10.64 -3.23
C LEU A 192 -10.46 -9.93 -2.86
N LEU A 193 -11.40 -10.63 -2.23
CA LEU A 193 -12.66 -10.07 -1.73
C LEU A 193 -12.39 -9.05 -0.61
N ASN A 194 -11.62 -9.43 0.40
CA ASN A 194 -11.21 -8.55 1.51
C ASN A 194 -10.52 -7.29 1.00
N SER A 195 -9.68 -7.41 -0.04
CA SER A 195 -9.00 -6.27 -0.67
C SER A 195 -9.96 -5.35 -1.41
N ALA A 196 -11.03 -5.89 -2.00
CA ALA A 196 -12.07 -5.10 -2.64
C ALA A 196 -12.92 -4.36 -1.59
N GLU A 197 -13.28 -5.04 -0.49
CA GLU A 197 -14.03 -4.46 0.62
C GLU A 197 -13.26 -3.33 1.32
N LYS A 198 -11.95 -3.53 1.58
CA LYS A 198 -11.09 -2.46 2.13
C LYS A 198 -11.11 -1.21 1.26
N ARG A 199 -11.03 -1.36 -0.07
CA ARG A 199 -11.12 -0.21 -0.99
C ARG A 199 -12.48 0.47 -0.96
N ALA A 200 -13.56 -0.29 -0.77
CA ALA A 200 -14.90 0.28 -0.60
C ALA A 200 -15.03 1.06 0.73
N GLN A 201 -14.40 0.57 1.81
CA GLN A 201 -14.40 1.23 3.11
C GLN A 201 -13.47 2.44 3.22
N GLU A 202 -12.44 2.55 2.37
CA GLU A 202 -11.59 3.76 2.28
C GLU A 202 -12.27 4.94 1.59
N ALA A 203 -13.34 4.72 0.82
CA ALA A 203 -14.07 5.75 0.10
C ALA A 203 -14.64 6.87 1.01
N PRO A 204 -15.34 6.57 2.12
CA PRO A 204 -15.86 7.61 3.01
C PRO A 204 -14.76 8.46 3.67
N VAL A 205 -13.60 7.88 3.99
CA VAL A 205 -12.51 8.61 4.65
C VAL A 205 -11.85 9.62 3.69
N LYS A 206 -11.76 9.27 2.39
CA LYS A 206 -11.25 10.19 1.34
C LYS A 206 -12.23 11.33 1.03
N LEU A 207 -13.53 11.17 1.31
CA LEU A 207 -14.53 12.24 1.17
C LEU A 207 -14.52 13.23 2.34
N LEU A 208 -14.10 12.80 3.53
CA LEU A 208 -13.96 13.67 4.70
C LEU A 208 -12.83 14.69 4.53
N PHE A 209 -11.75 14.33 3.83
CA PHE A 209 -10.60 15.21 3.66
C PHE A 209 -10.95 16.53 2.93
N PRO A 210 -11.56 16.52 1.72
CA PRO A 210 -12.04 17.75 1.08
C PRO A 210 -13.07 18.53 1.92
N LEU A 211 -13.94 17.82 2.64
CA LEU A 211 -15.01 18.43 3.42
C LEU A 211 -14.46 19.19 4.62
N VAL A 212 -13.48 18.63 5.33
CA VAL A 212 -12.77 19.30 6.43
C VAL A 212 -11.94 20.48 5.90
N THR A 213 -11.23 20.32 4.78
CA THR A 213 -10.45 21.40 4.16
C THR A 213 -11.32 22.58 3.72
N CYS A 214 -12.57 22.36 3.32
CA CYS A 214 -13.50 23.43 2.94
C CYS A 214 -14.24 24.03 4.15
N PHE A 215 -14.57 23.22 5.16
CA PHE A 215 -15.34 23.64 6.32
C PHE A 215 -14.50 24.41 7.35
N PHE A 216 -13.23 24.05 7.52
CA PHE A 216 -12.32 24.70 8.46
C PHE A 216 -12.10 26.20 8.16
N PRO A 217 -11.77 26.65 6.93
CA PRO A 217 -11.56 28.07 6.64
C PRO A 217 -12.84 28.89 6.80
N VAL A 218 -14.00 28.35 6.42
CA VAL A 218 -15.30 29.05 6.54
C VAL A 218 -15.65 29.27 8.01
N ASN A 219 -15.52 28.25 8.87
CA ASN A 219 -15.81 28.43 10.30
C ASN A 219 -14.84 29.39 10.98
N PHE A 220 -13.54 29.35 10.62
CA PHE A 220 -12.58 30.31 11.16
C PHE A 220 -12.94 31.75 10.78
N LEU A 221 -13.40 31.98 9.55
CA LEU A 221 -13.80 33.29 9.07
C LEU A 221 -15.07 33.81 9.76
N VAL A 222 -16.04 32.92 10.04
CA VAL A 222 -17.27 33.26 10.79
C VAL A 222 -16.98 33.57 12.26
N ILE A 223 -16.05 32.86 12.90
CA ILE A 223 -15.71 33.07 14.31
C ILE A 223 -14.80 34.29 14.49
N LEU A 224 -13.76 34.44 13.65
CA LEU A 224 -12.82 35.57 13.73
C LEU A 224 -13.41 36.86 13.18
N GLY A 225 -14.35 36.80 12.23
CA GLY A 225 -15.01 37.97 11.65
C GLY A 225 -15.51 38.98 12.69
N PRO A 226 -16.41 38.60 13.63
CA PRO A 226 -16.90 39.52 14.65
C PRO A 226 -15.82 39.90 15.66
N VAL A 227 -14.87 39.01 15.98
CA VAL A 227 -13.76 39.31 16.92
C VAL A 227 -12.84 40.38 16.37
N ILE A 228 -12.50 40.32 15.08
CA ILE A 228 -11.66 41.33 14.41
C ILE A 228 -12.41 42.66 14.31
N VAL A 229 -13.71 42.64 13.98
CA VAL A 229 -14.54 43.86 13.93
C VAL A 229 -14.70 44.49 15.32
N GLN A 230 -14.88 43.69 16.37
CA GLN A 230 -14.95 44.17 17.75
C GLN A 230 -13.62 44.75 18.24
N ILE A 231 -12.48 44.15 17.87
CA ILE A 231 -11.16 44.71 18.18
C ILE A 231 -10.87 45.98 17.36
N SER A 232 -11.35 46.05 16.10
CA SER A 232 -11.15 47.21 15.23
C SER A 232 -12.03 48.41 15.60
N GLN A 233 -13.24 48.17 16.14
CA GLN A 233 -14.15 49.23 16.57
C GLN A 233 -14.00 49.56 18.06
N GLY A 234 -13.46 48.62 18.86
CA GLY A 234 -13.08 48.79 20.26
C GLY A 234 -11.59 49.01 20.42
N GLY A 235 -11.12 50.19 20.02
CA GLY A 235 -9.91 50.75 20.63
C GLY A 235 -10.11 50.83 22.14
N PHE A 236 -9.09 50.41 22.90
CA PHE A 236 -9.04 50.45 24.36
C PHE A 236 -9.78 51.67 24.94
N GLY A 237 -10.90 51.39 25.61
CA GLY A 237 -11.51 52.20 26.65
C GLY A 237 -11.71 51.30 27.86
#